data_AF-A0A1I3U1R9-F1
#
_entry.id   AF-A0A1I3U1R9-F1
#
_cell.length_a   1.000
_cell.length_b   1.000
_cell.length_c   1.000
_cell.angle_alpha   90.00
_cell.angle_beta   90.00
_cell.angle_gamma   90.00
#
_symmetry.space_group_name_H-M   'P 1'
#
loop_
_entity.id
_entity.type
_entity.pdbx_description
1 polymer ?
#
loop_
_entity_poly.entity_id
_entity_poly.type
_entity_poly.pdbx_seq_one_letter_code
_entity_poly.pdbx_strand_id
1 'polypeptide(L)' 'MIEAAYRVWVEAPRAQGLARGIARDGEDHRDLWLRWQRHEDSFFATDGTRARADLIVDTTTPVPPPG' A
#
# COMPACT_ATOMS: atom_id res chain seq x y z
N MET A 1 -21.95 -8.62 23.77
CA MET A 1 -20.49 -8.57 23.52
C MET A 1 -20.26 -7.49 22.48
N ILE A 2 -19.54 -6.41 22.81
CA ILE A 2 -19.15 -5.42 21.80
C ILE A 2 -17.81 -5.92 21.26
N GLU A 3 -17.77 -6.25 19.98
CA GLU A 3 -16.54 -6.59 19.28
C GLU A 3 -15.87 -5.27 18.83
N ALA A 4 -14.60 -5.09 19.17
CA ALA A 4 -13.82 -3.94 18.71
C ALA A 4 -13.13 -4.30 17.40
N ALA A 5 -13.33 -3.49 16.36
CA ALA A 5 -12.58 -3.58 15.10
C ALA A 5 -11.57 -2.42 15.03
N TYR A 6 -10.36 -2.70 14.57
CA TYR A 6 -9.29 -1.73 14.36
C TYR A 6 -8.78 -1.81 12.92
N ARG A 7 -8.68 -0.67 12.24
CA ARG A 7 -8.34 -0.57 10.82
C ARG A 7 -6.95 0.01 10.66
N VAL A 8 -6.09 -0.72 9.94
CA VAL A 8 -4.73 -0.28 9.62
C VAL A 8 -4.63 -0.02 8.12
N TRP A 9 -4.11 1.15 7.76
CA TRP A 9 -3.75 1.51 6.40
C TRP A 9 -2.23 1.53 6.26
N VAL A 10 -1.70 0.88 5.24
CA VAL A 10 -0.25 0.82 4.99
C VAL A 10 0.03 1.48 3.65
N GLU A 11 0.90 2.48 3.63
CA GLU A 11 1.23 3.21 2.41
C GLU A 11 2.73 3.36 2.18
N ALA A 12 3.06 3.57 0.91
CA ALA A 12 4.39 3.86 0.41
C ALA A 12 4.27 4.86 -0.74
N PRO A 13 5.32 5.67 -1.01
CA PRO A 13 5.38 6.45 -2.25
C PRO A 13 5.23 5.53 -3.47
N ARG A 14 4.40 5.94 -4.44
CA ARG A 14 4.05 5.15 -5.63
C ARG A 14 5.26 4.57 -6.37
N ALA A 15 6.31 5.37 -6.52
CA ALA A 15 7.55 4.96 -7.16
C ALA A 15 8.27 3.84 -6.39
N GLN A 16 8.29 3.92 -5.05
CA GLN A 16 8.89 2.87 -4.22
C GLN A 16 8.06 1.59 -4.22
N GLY A 17 6.73 1.71 -4.19
CA GLY A 17 5.83 0.56 -4.32
C GLY A 17 6.01 -0.14 -5.67
N LEU A 18 6.12 0.63 -6.76
CA LEU A 18 6.38 0.11 -8.10
C LEU A 18 7.73 -0.60 -8.18
N ALA A 19 8.80 0.03 -7.69
CA ALA A 19 10.12 -0.57 -7.68
C ALA A 19 10.15 -1.90 -6.90
N ARG A 20 9.48 -1.96 -5.74
CA ARG A 20 9.33 -3.19 -4.94
C ARG A 20 8.54 -4.26 -5.69
N GLY A 21 7.44 -3.88 -6.33
CA GLY A 21 6.63 -4.80 -7.13
C GLY A 21 7.39 -5.40 -8.32
N ILE A 22 8.13 -4.57 -9.04
CA ILE A 22 8.99 -4.99 -10.15
C ILE A 22 10.13 -5.88 -9.67
N ALA A 23 10.81 -5.52 -8.58
CA ALA A 23 11.88 -6.33 -8.02
C ALA A 23 11.41 -7.74 -7.60
N ARG A 24 10.14 -7.86 -7.18
CA ARG A 24 9.51 -9.13 -6.79
C ARG A 24 9.01 -9.94 -7.98
N ASP A 25 8.32 -9.30 -8.92
CA ASP A 25 7.52 -9.97 -9.95
C ASP A 25 8.20 -9.94 -11.34
N GLY A 26 9.22 -9.11 -11.53
CA GLY A 26 9.94 -8.93 -12.80
C GLY A 26 9.47 -7.72 -13.61
N GLU A 27 10.36 -7.24 -14.50
CA GLU A 27 10.14 -6.05 -15.32
C GLU A 27 8.96 -6.18 -16.30
N ASP A 28 8.71 -7.38 -16.81
CA ASP A 28 7.58 -7.69 -17.71
C ASP A 28 6.21 -7.37 -17.08
N HIS A 29 6.15 -7.26 -15.74
CA HIS A 29 4.93 -6.92 -15.00
C HIS A 29 4.76 -5.41 -14.73
N ARG A 30 5.64 -4.52 -15.21
CA ARG A 30 5.56 -3.07 -14.96
C ARG A 30 4.19 -2.49 -15.32
N ASP A 31 3.68 -2.80 -16.51
CA ASP A 31 2.42 -2.24 -16.99
C ASP A 31 1.22 -2.74 -16.18
N LEU A 32 1.28 -4.00 -15.73
CA LEU A 32 0.30 -4.57 -14.82
C LEU A 32 0.30 -3.81 -13.49
N TRP A 33 1.47 -3.57 -12.91
CA TRP A 33 1.64 -2.81 -11.67
C TRP A 33 1.13 -1.37 -11.79
N LEU A 34 1.47 -0.67 -12.87
CA LEU A 34 0.99 0.69 -13.12
C LEU A 34 -0.54 0.74 -13.25
N ARG A 35 -1.14 -0.25 -13.92
CA ARG A 35 -2.60 -0.35 -14.02
C ARG A 35 -3.23 -0.59 -12.65
N TRP A 36 -2.64 -1.50 -11.87
CA TRP A 36 -3.11 -1.82 -10.53
C TRP A 36 -3.07 -0.60 -9.59
N GLN A 37 -1.99 0.17 -9.58
CA GLN A 37 -1.89 1.38 -8.76
C GLN A 37 -3.03 2.37 -9.03
N ARG A 38 -3.38 2.59 -10.31
CA ARG A 38 -4.51 3.47 -10.69
C ARG A 38 -5.86 2.90 -10.25
N HIS A 39 -6.03 1.58 -10.34
CA HIS A 39 -7.26 0.93 -9.88
C HIS A 39 -7.42 1.04 -8.36
N GLU A 40 -6.35 0.83 -7.60
CA GLU A 40 -6.35 1.00 -6.14
C GLU A 40 -6.73 2.43 -5.74
N ASP A 41 -6.17 3.45 -6.41
CA ASP A 41 -6.53 4.86 -6.16
C ASP A 41 -8.04 5.07 -6.28
N SER A 42 -8.63 4.62 -7.41
CA SER A 42 -10.06 4.77 -7.64
C SER A 42 -10.91 3.98 -6.65
N PHE A 43 -10.47 2.77 -6.31
CA PHE A 43 -11.21 1.89 -5.40
C PHE A 43 -11.26 2.47 -3.99
N PHE A 44 -10.11 2.84 -3.41
CA PHE A 44 -10.05 3.35 -2.04
C PHE A 44 -10.55 4.79 -1.90
N ALA A 45 -10.50 5.60 -2.97
CA ALA A 45 -11.10 6.93 -2.97
C ALA A 45 -12.62 6.88 -2.82
N THR A 46 -13.28 5.87 -3.39
CA THR A 46 -14.74 5.70 -3.33
C THR A 46 -15.24 5.56 -1.88
N ASP A 47 -14.52 4.81 -1.06
CA ASP A 47 -14.90 4.54 0.33
C ASP A 47 -14.22 5.48 1.33
N GLY A 48 -13.28 6.32 0.88
CA GLY A 48 -12.44 7.14 1.76
C GLY A 48 -11.63 6.29 2.75
N THR A 49 -11.21 5.08 2.34
CA THR A 49 -10.67 4.03 3.23
C THR A 49 -9.52 4.52 4.09
N ARG A 50 -8.58 5.27 3.50
CA ARG A 50 -7.45 5.87 4.21
C ARG A 50 -7.89 6.78 5.36
N ALA A 51 -8.91 7.60 5.15
CA ALA A 51 -9.40 8.54 6.16
C ALA A 51 -10.18 7.84 7.30
N ARG A 52 -10.64 6.62 7.05
CA ARG A 52 -11.39 5.79 8.02
C ARG A 52 -10.49 4.83 8.81
N ALA A 53 -9.18 4.83 8.53
CA ALA A 53 -8.21 4.00 9.24
C ALA A 53 -7.92 4.59 10.63
N ASP A 54 -7.78 3.72 11.61
CA ASP A 54 -7.40 4.09 12.98
C ASP A 54 -5.88 4.28 13.10
N LEU A 55 -5.12 3.62 12.22
CA LEU A 55 -3.66 3.74 12.11
C LEU A 55 -3.22 3.84 10.66
N ILE A 56 -2.31 4.76 10.37
CA ILE A 56 -1.58 4.83 9.09
C ILE A 56 -0.12 4.46 9.35
N VAL A 57 0.36 3.46 8.61
CA VAL A 57 1.75 3.00 8.63
C VAL A 57 2.43 3.43 7.34
N ASP A 58 3.36 4.37 7.45
CA ASP A 58 4.22 4.77 6.35
C ASP A 58 5.42 3.82 6.24
N THR A 59 5.63 3.25 5.05
CA THR A 59 6.70 2.30 4.74
C THR A 59 7.77 2.86 3.80
N THR A 60 7.93 4.19 3.79
CA THR A 60 8.97 4.90 3.02
C THR A 60 10.37 4.52 3.46
N THR A 61 10.58 4.31 4.76
CA THR A 61 11.89 3.97 5.33
C THR A 61 11.91 2.50 5.73
N PRO A 62 12.80 1.66 5.16
CA PRO A 62 12.99 0.29 5.62
C PRO A 62 13.45 0.24 7.07
N VAL A 63 12.88 -0.68 7.86
CA VAL A 63 13.41 -0.98 9.19
C VAL A 63 14.71 -1.76 9.01
N PRO A 64 15.84 -1.32 9.62
CA PRO A 64 17.08 -2.08 9.60
C PRO A 64 16.86 -3.47 10.20
N PRO A 65 17.54 -4.52 9.69
CA PRO A 65 17.49 -5.82 10.35
C PRO A 65 18.00 -5.67 11.80
N PRO A 66 17.42 -6.39 12.77
CA PRO A 66 18.00 -6.45 14.10
C PRO A 66 19.43 -7.01 13.98
N GLY A 67 20.35 -6.42 14.74
CA GLY A 67 21.76 -6.83 14.79
C GLY A 67 21.98 -8.19 15.46
#